data_AF-E8QGJ4-F1
#
_entry.id   AF-E8QGJ4-F1
#
_cell.length_a   1.000
_cell.length_b   1.000
_cell.length_c   1.000
_cell.angle_alpha   90.00
_cell.angle_beta   90.00
_cell.angle_gamma   90.00
#
_symmetry.space_group_name_H-M   'P 1'
#
loop_
_entity.id
_entity.type
_entity.pdbx_description
1 polymer ?
#
loop_
_entity_poly.entity_id
_entity_poly.type
_entity_poly.pdbx_seq_one_letter_code
_entity_poly.pdbx_strand_id
1 'polypeptide(L)'
;MPSDSEKPTIIYPCLWDYRVIMTTKDASVLKELLETYQRPFKLEFKNTSKNAKFYSFNVSIKVSNEAERNEIFQKISQLDGVVQTL
;
A
#
# COMPACT_ATOMS: atom_id res chain seq x y z
N MET A 1 -36.90 -8.24 6.69
CA MET A 1 -35.85 -7.97 7.68
C MET A 1 -34.58 -7.63 6.92
N PRO A 2 -33.94 -6.47 7.13
CA PRO A 2 -32.75 -6.09 6.39
C PRO A 2 -31.53 -6.58 7.18
N SER A 3 -31.07 -7.78 6.88
CA SER A 3 -29.80 -8.28 7.41
C SER A 3 -29.13 -9.05 6.28
N ASP A 4 -28.28 -8.37 5.52
CA ASP A 4 -26.94 -8.91 5.28
C ASP A 4 -26.05 -7.80 4.65
N SER A 5 -25.19 -7.22 5.48
CA SER A 5 -23.96 -6.61 4.96
C SER A 5 -23.01 -7.77 4.66
N GLU A 6 -23.27 -8.50 3.58
CA GLU A 6 -22.36 -9.54 3.09
C GLU A 6 -21.05 -8.83 2.73
N LYS A 7 -20.09 -8.87 3.65
CA LYS A 7 -18.72 -8.43 3.37
C LYS A 7 -18.31 -9.17 2.10
N PRO A 8 -17.85 -8.48 1.04
CA PRO A 8 -17.50 -9.14 -0.21
C PRO A 8 -16.51 -10.26 0.07
N THR A 9 -16.79 -11.47 -0.40
CA THR A 9 -15.88 -12.60 -0.31
C THR A 9 -14.67 -12.31 -1.20
N ILE A 10 -13.63 -11.71 -0.63
CA ILE A 10 -12.39 -11.43 -1.34
C ILE A 10 -11.72 -12.77 -1.64
N ILE A 11 -11.68 -13.15 -2.91
CA ILE A 11 -10.97 -14.35 -3.36
C ILE A 11 -9.48 -14.02 -3.41
N TYR A 12 -8.70 -14.64 -2.53
CA TYR A 12 -7.26 -14.57 -2.56
C TYR A 12 -6.67 -15.73 -3.39
N PRO A 13 -5.48 -15.57 -4.02
CA PRO A 13 -4.62 -14.40 -4.03
C PRO A 13 -5.10 -13.31 -5.00
N CYS A 14 -5.19 -12.08 -4.52
CA CYS A 14 -5.61 -10.92 -5.32
C CYS A 14 -4.50 -9.87 -5.38
N LEU A 15 -4.52 -9.02 -6.40
CA LEU A 15 -3.69 -7.82 -6.44
C LEU A 15 -4.34 -6.76 -5.57
N TRP A 16 -3.60 -6.27 -4.58
CA TRP A 16 -4.04 -5.20 -3.71
C TRP A 16 -3.26 -3.92 -4.01
N ASP A 17 -3.99 -2.85 -4.28
CA ASP A 17 -3.45 -1.52 -4.50
C ASP A 17 -3.51 -0.73 -3.19
N TYR A 18 -2.33 -0.34 -2.69
CA TYR A 18 -2.19 0.59 -1.59
C TYR A 18 -1.78 1.95 -2.11
N ARG A 19 -2.33 2.99 -1.51
CA ARG A 19 -1.94 4.36 -1.79
C ARG A 19 -1.19 4.91 -0.59
N VAL A 20 0.07 5.24 -0.80
CA VAL A 20 0.99 5.71 0.22
C VAL A 20 1.26 7.19 -0.04
N ILE A 21 0.95 8.04 0.92
CA ILE A 21 1.25 9.47 0.90
C ILE A 21 2.43 9.69 1.82
N MET A 22 3.55 10.13 1.25
CA MET A 22 4.78 10.43 1.96
C MET A 22 5.03 11.94 1.94
N THR A 23 5.70 12.48 2.95
CA THR A 23 6.20 13.89 2.93
C THR A 23 7.57 14.01 2.28
N THR A 24 8.27 12.89 2.12
CA THR A 24 9.57 12.82 1.47
C THR A 24 9.47 12.11 0.12
N LYS A 25 10.41 12.42 -0.78
CA LYS A 25 10.57 11.69 -2.04
C LYS A 25 11.18 10.31 -1.83
N ASP A 26 11.74 10.06 -0.65
CA ASP A 26 12.47 8.84 -0.30
C ASP A 26 11.51 7.66 -0.11
N ALA A 27 11.06 7.10 -1.23
CA ALA A 27 10.37 5.81 -1.29
C ALA A 27 11.36 4.62 -1.37
N SER A 28 12.66 4.86 -1.13
CA SER A 28 13.68 3.80 -1.11
C SER A 28 13.34 2.72 -0.08
N VAL A 29 13.00 3.14 1.14
CA VAL A 29 12.59 2.23 2.23
C VAL A 29 11.32 1.45 1.91
N LEU A 30 10.36 2.07 1.21
CA LEU A 30 9.15 1.43 0.73
C LEU A 30 9.49 0.36 -0.31
N LYS A 31 10.37 0.70 -1.25
CA LYS A 31 10.81 -0.20 -2.31
C LYS A 31 11.63 -1.36 -1.75
N GLU A 32 12.57 -1.12 -0.83
CA GLU A 32 13.35 -2.15 -0.14
C GLU A 32 12.47 -3.11 0.66
N LEU A 33 11.48 -2.57 1.38
CA LEU A 33 10.48 -3.38 2.08
C LEU A 33 9.76 -4.30 1.09
N LEU A 34 9.28 -3.76 -0.03
CA LEU A 34 8.57 -4.53 -1.06
C LEU A 34 9.49 -5.56 -1.76
N GLU A 35 10.76 -5.21 -2.00
CA GLU A 35 11.79 -6.12 -2.53
C GLU A 35 12.11 -7.25 -1.54
N THR A 36 12.03 -7.01 -0.23
CA THR A 36 12.21 -8.05 0.81
C THR A 36 11.16 -9.16 0.68
N TYR A 37 9.95 -8.84 0.24
CA TYR A 37 8.92 -9.85 -0.02
C TYR A 37 9.20 -10.69 -1.29
N GLN A 38 10.18 -10.31 -2.13
CA GLN A 38 10.54 -10.98 -3.40
C GLN A 38 9.32 -11.36 -4.26
N ARG A 39 8.32 -10.47 -4.28
CA ARG A 39 7.06 -10.69 -4.98
C ARG A 39 6.89 -9.69 -6.11
N PRO A 40 6.07 -10.01 -7.13
CA PRO A 40 5.69 -9.02 -8.13
C PRO A 40 4.89 -7.91 -7.44
N PHE A 41 5.54 -6.76 -7.26
CA PHE A 41 4.90 -5.53 -6.84
C PHE A 41 5.09 -4.46 -7.93
N LYS A 42 4.12 -3.57 -8.02
CA LYS A 42 4.12 -2.44 -8.94
C LYS A 42 4.09 -1.18 -8.11
N LEU A 43 5.22 -0.47 -8.09
CA LEU A 43 5.32 0.82 -7.42
C LEU A 43 5.25 1.92 -8.49
N GLU A 44 4.14 2.65 -8.50
CA GLU A 44 3.91 3.77 -9.41
C GLU A 44 3.80 5.07 -8.62
N PHE A 45 4.65 6.03 -8.97
CA PHE A 45 4.53 7.38 -8.45
C PHE A 45 3.38 8.10 -9.15
N LYS A 46 2.31 8.45 -8.42
CA LYS A 46 1.10 9.06 -8.98
C LYS A 46 1.25 10.56 -9.17
N ASN A 47 1.57 11.26 -8.09
CA ASN A 47 1.58 12.72 -8.10
C ASN A 47 2.36 13.30 -6.92
N THR A 48 2.91 14.49 -7.12
CA THR A 48 3.42 15.34 -6.04
C THR A 48 2.48 16.52 -5.83
N SER A 49 2.30 16.94 -4.58
CA SER A 49 1.54 18.15 -4.26
C SER A 49 2.21 19.40 -4.85
N LYS A 50 1.43 20.46 -5.09
CA LYS A 50 1.87 21.72 -5.73
C LYS A 50 3.07 22.40 -5.07
N ASN A 51 3.33 22.11 -3.79
CA ASN A 51 4.47 22.65 -3.03
C ASN A 51 5.60 21.62 -2.83
N ALA A 52 5.59 20.48 -3.54
CA ALA A 52 6.52 19.36 -3.34
C ALA A 52 6.58 18.82 -1.89
N LYS A 53 5.55 19.08 -1.09
CA LYS A 53 5.46 18.65 0.31
C LYS A 53 4.95 17.22 0.51
N PHE A 54 4.24 16.67 -0.48
CA PHE A 54 3.64 15.34 -0.37
C PHE A 54 3.77 14.59 -1.69
N TYR A 55 4.20 13.34 -1.59
CA TYR A 55 4.44 12.39 -2.68
C TYR A 55 3.44 11.25 -2.55
N SER A 56 2.56 11.11 -3.54
CA SER A 56 1.61 9.99 -3.62
C SER A 56 2.24 8.86 -4.42
N PHE A 57 2.48 7.73 -3.77
CA PHE A 57 2.89 6.47 -4.36
C PHE A 57 1.71 5.49 -4.38
N ASN A 58 1.63 4.70 -5.43
CA ASN A 58 0.67 3.62 -5.59
C ASN A 58 1.44 2.31 -5.62
N VAL A 59 1.11 1.39 -4.73
CA VAL A 59 1.79 0.11 -4.55
C VAL A 59 0.79 -0.99 -4.82
N SER A 60 0.88 -1.65 -5.97
CA SER A 60 0.10 -2.84 -6.29
C SER A 60 0.92 -4.08 -5.93
N ILE A 61 0.45 -4.93 -5.02
CA ILE A 61 1.16 -6.15 -4.64
C ILE A 61 0.20 -7.32 -4.54
N LYS A 62 0.66 -8.51 -4.93
CA LYS A 62 -0.15 -9.73 -4.84
C LYS A 62 -0.17 -10.23 -3.40
N VAL A 63 -1.33 -10.13 -2.77
CA VAL A 63 -1.57 -10.62 -1.40
C VAL A 63 -2.30 -11.96 -1.46
N SER A 64 -1.81 -12.91 -0.68
CA SER A 64 -2.38 -14.26 -0.64
C SER A 64 -3.44 -14.44 0.43
N ASN A 65 -3.51 -13.53 1.42
CA ASN A 65 -4.44 -13.57 2.54
C ASN A 65 -4.68 -12.16 3.11
N GLU A 66 -5.67 -12.01 3.98
CA GLU A 66 -5.92 -10.75 4.71
C GLU A 66 -4.76 -10.38 5.65
N ALA A 67 -4.14 -11.37 6.30
CA ALA A 67 -2.99 -11.14 7.19
C ALA A 67 -1.83 -10.46 6.46
N GLU A 68 -1.47 -10.99 5.29
CA GLU A 68 -0.44 -10.44 4.40
C GLU A 68 -0.75 -8.99 4.01
N ARG A 69 -2.02 -8.72 3.65
CA ARG A 69 -2.48 -7.37 3.32
C ARG A 69 -2.25 -6.41 4.49
N ASN A 70 -2.66 -6.83 5.68
CA ASN A 70 -2.56 -6.01 6.89
C ASN A 70 -1.11 -5.80 7.32
N GLU A 71 -0.27 -6.84 7.22
CA GLU A 71 1.17 -6.74 7.50
C GLU A 71 1.86 -5.73 6.57
N ILE A 72 1.60 -5.81 5.25
CA ILE A 72 2.16 -4.87 4.28
C ILE A 72 1.69 -3.45 4.60
N PHE A 73 0.39 -3.25 4.85
CA PHE A 73 -0.15 -1.94 5.21
C PHE A 73 0.52 -1.37 6.47
N GLN A 74 0.67 -2.18 7.52
CA GLN A 74 1.33 -1.75 8.75
C GLN A 74 2.81 -1.44 8.54
N LYS A 75 3.53 -2.30 7.81
CA LYS A 75 4.95 -2.08 7.50
C LYS A 75 5.16 -0.79 6.75
N ILE A 76 4.31 -0.51 5.75
CA ILE A 76 4.35 0.74 5.00
C ILE A 76 4.02 1.92 5.93
N SER A 77 2.96 1.82 6.73
CA SER A 77 2.57 2.88 7.67
C SER A 77 3.60 3.15 8.76
N GLN A 78 4.50 2.20 9.05
CA GLN A 78 5.61 2.35 9.99
C GLN A 78 6.85 2.99 9.38
N LEU A 79 6.91 3.19 8.06
CA LEU A 79 8.05 3.82 7.42
C LEU A 79 8.13 5.30 7.80
N ASP A 80 9.34 5.76 8.10
CA ASP A 80 9.59 7.16 8.40
C ASP A 80 9.28 8.04 7.17
N GLY A 81 8.51 9.11 7.37
CA GLY A 81 8.06 9.99 6.31
C GLY A 81 6.77 9.56 5.59
N VAL A 82 6.15 8.43 5.94
CA VAL A 82 4.77 8.11 5.52
C VAL A 82 3.79 8.88 6.39
N VAL A 83 2.92 9.67 5.74
CA VAL A 83 1.87 10.44 6.40
C VAL A 83 0.57 9.64 6.45
N GLN A 84 0.26 8.93 5.37
CA GLN A 84 -1.00 8.21 5.25
C GLN A 84 -0.87 7.05 4.28
N THR A 85 -1.40 5.90 4.68
CA THR A 85 -1.63 4.73 3.82
C THR A 85 -3.13 4.50 3.67
N LEU A 86 -3.58 4.23 2.45
CA LEU A 86 -4.97 3.91 2.09
C LEU A 86 -5.02 2.58 1.32
#